data_AF-A0A2M9CBX5-F1
#
_entry.id   AF-A0A2M9CBX5-F1
#
_cell.length_a   1.000
_cell.length_b   1.000
_cell.length_c   1.000
_cell.angle_alpha   90.00
_cell.angle_beta   90.00
_cell.angle_gamma   90.00
#
_symmetry.space_group_name_H-M   'P 1'
#
loop_
_entity.id
_entity.type
_entity.pdbx_description
1 polymer ?
#
loop_
_entity_poly.entity_id
_entity_poly.type
_entity_poly.pdbx_seq_one_letter_code
_entity_poly.pdbx_strand_id
1 'polypeptide(L)'
;MTRSSKIVWYAAFVVVIALGLAWWAVSTERTRDADRADAQVACTQDIQRSAGESQAVVTSFVSELDGGTLEFEGSEPLGDDRWTCLARRTTDGWVTSTSQR
;
A
#
# COMPACT_ATOMS: atom_id res chain seq x y z
N MET A 1 18.91 -37.81 28.61
CA MET A 1 18.62 -36.38 28.35
C MET A 1 17.70 -35.86 29.44
N THR A 2 18.24 -35.04 30.35
CA THR A 2 17.55 -34.41 31.48
C THR A 2 16.47 -33.45 31.00
N ARG A 3 15.34 -33.37 31.71
CA ARG A 3 14.18 -32.49 31.40
C ARG A 3 14.59 -31.05 31.06
N SER A 4 15.66 -30.54 31.67
CA SER A 4 16.21 -29.20 31.44
C SER A 4 16.69 -28.98 30.00
N SER A 5 17.29 -29.97 29.32
CA SER A 5 17.75 -29.81 27.94
C SER A 5 16.60 -29.69 26.94
N LYS A 6 15.45 -30.32 27.21
CA LYS A 6 14.27 -30.20 26.35
C LYS A 6 13.67 -28.79 26.43
N ILE A 7 13.62 -28.20 27.63
CA ILE A 7 13.09 -26.84 27.84
C ILE A 7 13.95 -25.80 27.11
N VAL A 8 15.28 -25.93 27.18
CA VAL A 8 16.20 -25.04 26.45
C VAL A 8 16.00 -25.16 24.93
N TRP A 9 15.82 -26.39 24.42
CA TRP A 9 15.52 -26.62 23.01
C TRP A 9 14.19 -26.01 22.57
N TYR A 10 13.12 -26.17 23.34
CA TYR A 10 11.83 -25.55 23.05
C TYR A 10 11.90 -24.02 23.09
N ALA A 11 12.60 -23.44 24.08
CA ALA A 11 12.78 -22.01 24.17
C ALA A 11 13.53 -21.45 22.96
N ALA A 12 14.63 -22.08 22.55
CA ALA A 12 15.38 -21.69 21.36
C ALA A 12 14.53 -21.80 20.08
N PHE A 13 13.75 -22.87 19.94
CA PHE A 13 12.87 -23.07 18.80
C PHE A 13 11.77 -21.99 18.70
N VAL A 14 11.16 -21.62 19.83
CA VAL A 14 10.16 -20.55 19.89
C VAL A 14 10.76 -19.21 19.48
N VAL A 15 11.98 -18.89 19.92
CA VAL A 15 12.68 -17.65 19.54
C VAL A 15 12.96 -17.61 18.05
N VAL A 16 13.42 -18.71 17.45
CA VAL A 16 13.68 -18.80 16.01
C VAL A 16 12.39 -18.60 15.19
N ILE A 17 11.28 -19.22 15.61
CA ILE A 17 9.98 -19.03 14.94
C ILE A 17 9.53 -17.56 15.05
N ALA A 18 9.61 -16.96 16.23
CA ALA A 18 9.20 -15.57 16.44
C ALA A 18 10.01 -14.60 15.56
N LEU A 19 11.32 -14.81 15.44
CA LEU A 19 12.18 -14.02 14.55
C LEU A 19 11.82 -14.23 13.08
N GLY A 20 11.53 -15.47 12.66
CA GLY A 20 11.07 -15.77 11.31
C GLY A 20 9.74 -15.09 10.97
N LEU A 21 8.79 -15.11 11.89
CA LEU A 21 7.49 -14.42 11.72
C LEU A 21 7.64 -12.90 11.73
N ALA A 22 8.50 -12.35 12.59
CA ALA A 22 8.79 -10.91 12.59
C ALA A 22 9.44 -10.46 11.29
N TRP A 23 10.40 -11.22 10.75
CA TRP A 23 11.00 -10.95 9.45
C TRP A 23 9.97 -11.03 8.33
N TRP A 24 9.11 -12.04 8.37
CA TRP A 24 8.04 -12.20 7.39
C TRP A 24 7.06 -11.02 7.44
N ALA A 25 6.61 -10.61 8.62
CA ALA A 25 5.75 -9.45 8.82
C ALA A 25 6.36 -8.16 8.26
N VAL A 26 7.62 -7.86 8.59
CA VAL A 26 8.35 -6.69 8.07
C VAL A 26 8.47 -6.75 6.55
N SER A 27 8.71 -7.94 5.98
CA SER A 27 8.78 -8.09 4.53
C SER A 27 7.43 -7.84 3.86
N THR A 28 6.33 -8.32 4.45
CA THR A 28 4.97 -8.08 3.94
C THR A 28 4.53 -6.62 4.08
N GLU A 29 4.95 -5.94 5.14
CA GLU A 29 4.71 -4.51 5.33
C GLU A 29 5.44 -3.70 4.26
N ARG A 30 6.71 -3.99 3.99
CA ARG A 30 7.46 -3.31 2.93
C ARG A 30 6.88 -3.55 1.55
N THR A 31 6.40 -4.76 1.24
CA THR A 31 5.72 -5.01 -0.03
C THR A 31 4.43 -4.21 -0.12
N ARG A 32 3.68 -4.08 0.99
CA ARG A 32 2.44 -3.31 1.04
C ARG A 32 2.69 -1.80 0.85
N ASP A 33 3.76 -1.28 1.43
CA ASP A 33 4.14 0.13 1.25
C ASP A 33 4.66 0.42 -0.16
N ALA A 34 5.40 -0.52 -0.75
CA ALA A 34 5.82 -0.44 -2.15
C ALA A 34 4.61 -0.47 -3.10
N ASP A 35 3.64 -1.35 -2.85
CA ASP A 35 2.40 -1.45 -3.63
C ASP A 35 1.56 -0.17 -3.54
N ARG A 36 1.45 0.44 -2.34
CA ARG A 36 0.77 1.73 -2.18
C ARG A 36 1.48 2.86 -2.90
N ALA A 37 2.81 2.91 -2.84
CA ALA A 37 3.59 3.92 -3.55
C ALA A 37 3.42 3.79 -5.07
N ASP A 38 3.45 2.57 -5.61
CA ASP A 38 3.23 2.29 -7.02
C ASP A 38 1.81 2.69 -7.48
N ALA A 39 0.79 2.35 -6.68
CA ALA A 39 -0.58 2.77 -6.92
C ALA A 39 -0.75 4.30 -6.87
N GLN A 40 -0.09 4.97 -5.92
CA GLN A 40 -0.10 6.42 -5.79
C GLN A 40 0.50 7.11 -7.01
N VAL A 41 1.62 6.59 -7.54
CA VAL A 41 2.24 7.12 -8.76
C VAL A 41 1.31 6.97 -9.95
N ALA A 42 0.68 5.79 -10.12
CA ALA A 42 -0.29 5.55 -11.19
C ALA A 42 -1.47 6.53 -11.10
N CYS A 43 -2.04 6.72 -9.91
CA CYS A 43 -3.12 7.68 -9.68
C CYS A 43 -2.69 9.12 -9.92
N THR A 44 -1.47 9.50 -9.53
CA THR A 44 -0.95 10.85 -9.77
C THR A 44 -0.87 11.16 -11.25
N GLN A 45 -0.37 10.22 -12.06
CA GLN A 45 -0.31 10.39 -13.51
C GLN A 45 -1.69 10.50 -14.15
N ASP A 46 -2.67 9.74 -13.66
CA ASP A 46 -4.02 9.73 -14.22
C ASP A 46 -4.84 10.98 -13.83
N ILE A 47 -4.67 11.46 -12.60
CA ILE A 47 -5.21 12.76 -12.15
C ILE A 47 -4.57 13.90 -12.93
N GLN A 48 -3.24 13.93 -13.09
CA GLN A 48 -2.55 14.94 -13.89
C GLN A 48 -3.02 14.95 -15.35
N ARG A 49 -3.25 13.76 -15.92
CA ARG A 49 -3.81 13.63 -17.27
C ARG A 49 -5.23 14.19 -17.35
N SER A 50 -6.06 13.91 -16.33
CA SER A 50 -7.46 14.35 -16.26
C SER A 50 -7.60 15.85 -16.02
N ALA A 51 -6.68 16.45 -15.25
CA ALA A 51 -6.72 17.86 -14.87
C ALA A 51 -6.27 18.82 -15.99
N GLY A 52 -5.67 18.33 -17.09
CA GLY A 52 -5.43 19.12 -18.32
C GLY A 52 -4.83 20.51 -18.11
N GLU A 53 -3.50 20.60 -18.03
CA GLU A 53 -2.70 21.82 -17.74
C GLU A 53 -2.68 22.27 -16.27
N SER A 54 -3.68 21.87 -15.48
CA SER A 54 -3.66 22.05 -14.02
C SER A 54 -2.78 21.00 -13.34
N GLN A 55 -1.82 21.44 -12.52
CA GLN A 55 -0.93 20.56 -11.74
C GLN A 55 -1.70 19.91 -10.57
N ALA A 56 -2.72 19.12 -10.85
CA ALA A 56 -3.38 18.32 -9.82
C ALA A 56 -2.42 17.24 -9.31
N VAL A 57 -2.30 17.11 -8.00
CA VAL A 57 -1.39 16.14 -7.36
C VAL A 57 -2.21 15.26 -6.43
N VAL A 58 -1.87 13.97 -6.35
CA VAL A 58 -2.42 13.11 -5.29
C VAL A 58 -1.90 13.63 -3.95
N THR A 59 -2.80 14.18 -3.15
CA THR A 59 -2.48 14.78 -1.86
C THR A 59 -2.51 13.75 -0.74
N SER A 60 -3.33 12.71 -0.86
CA SER A 60 -3.50 11.73 0.21
C SER A 60 -4.00 10.37 -0.27
N PHE A 61 -3.54 9.34 0.44
CA PHE A 61 -4.21 8.04 0.46
C PHE A 61 -5.43 8.13 1.39
N VAL A 62 -6.58 7.69 0.91
CA VAL A 62 -7.85 7.77 1.64
C VAL A 62 -8.09 6.47 2.39
N SER A 63 -8.21 5.36 1.66
CA SER A 63 -8.59 4.09 2.25
C SER A 63 -8.28 2.90 1.34
N GLU A 64 -8.23 1.71 1.93
CA GLU A 64 -8.22 0.45 1.20
C GLU A 64 -9.65 -0.10 1.22
N LEU A 65 -10.26 -0.15 0.04
CA LEU A 65 -11.60 -0.67 -0.19
C LEU A 65 -11.57 -2.20 -0.33
N ASP A 66 -12.74 -2.81 -0.14
CA ASP A 66 -12.92 -4.25 -0.33
C ASP A 66 -12.43 -4.71 -1.70
N GLY A 67 -11.72 -5.85 -1.70
CA GLY A 67 -11.13 -6.42 -2.92
C GLY A 67 -9.77 -5.83 -3.31
N GLY A 68 -9.05 -5.18 -2.38
CA GLY A 68 -7.68 -4.72 -2.60
C GLY A 68 -7.59 -3.50 -3.53
N THR A 69 -8.64 -2.68 -3.54
CA THR A 69 -8.68 -1.42 -4.28
C THR A 69 -8.24 -0.29 -3.36
N LEU A 70 -7.29 0.52 -3.80
CA LEU A 70 -6.76 1.65 -3.03
C LEU A 70 -7.40 2.93 -3.54
N GLU A 71 -7.97 3.71 -2.63
CA GLU A 71 -8.58 5.00 -2.92
C GLU A 71 -7.62 6.14 -2.55
N PHE A 72 -7.45 7.06 -3.49
CA PHE A 72 -6.60 8.24 -3.37
C PHE A 72 -7.42 9.49 -3.69
N GLU A 73 -7.13 10.57 -2.99
CA GLU A 73 -7.68 11.90 -3.27
C GLU A 73 -6.54 12.77 -3.81
N GLY A 74 -6.81 13.41 -4.94
CA GLY A 74 -5.99 14.48 -5.48
C GLY A 74 -6.75 15.78 -5.49
N SER A 75 -6.02 16.87 -5.37
CA SER A 75 -6.58 18.21 -5.49
C SER A 75 -5.63 19.09 -6.28
N GLU A 76 -6.17 20.17 -6.83
CA GLU A 76 -5.34 21.23 -7.36
C GLU A 76 -4.66 21.97 -6.19
N PRO A 77 -3.43 22.46 -6.39
CA PRO A 77 -2.70 23.20 -5.36
C PRO A 77 -3.34 24.56 -5.05
N LEU A 78 -4.15 25.10 -5.96
CA LEU A 78 -4.78 26.42 -5.85
C LEU A 78 -6.28 26.41 -6.19
N GLY A 79 -6.85 25.24 -6.47
CA GLY A 79 -8.23 25.07 -6.91
C GLY A 79 -9.08 24.33 -5.87
N ASP A 80 -10.40 24.51 -5.95
CA ASP A 80 -11.38 23.74 -5.17
C ASP A 80 -11.69 22.39 -5.82
N ASP A 81 -11.19 22.14 -7.03
CA ASP A 81 -11.41 20.91 -7.78
C ASP A 81 -10.71 19.73 -7.08
N ARG A 82 -11.49 18.67 -6.88
CA ARG A 82 -11.04 17.44 -6.26
C ARG A 82 -11.22 16.27 -7.22
N TRP A 83 -10.24 15.39 -7.20
CA TRP A 83 -10.27 14.14 -7.93
C TRP A 83 -10.18 12.98 -6.96
N THR A 84 -10.98 11.96 -7.22
CA THR A 84 -10.87 10.66 -6.56
C THR A 84 -10.31 9.68 -7.57
N CYS A 85 -9.20 9.03 -7.22
CA CYS A 85 -8.60 7.96 -8.00
C CYS A 85 -8.71 6.63 -7.25
N LEU A 86 -9.25 5.64 -7.94
CA LEU A 86 -9.35 4.27 -7.47
C LEU A 86 -8.33 3.41 -8.22
N ALA A 87 -7.34 2.86 -7.50
CA ALA A 87 -6.32 1.98 -8.04
C ALA A 87 -6.61 0.53 -7.65
N ARG A 88 -6.81 -0.34 -8.64
CA ARG A 88 -7.02 -1.78 -8.42
C ARG A 88 -5.84 -2.58 -8.98
N ARG A 89 -5.28 -3.47 -8.16
CA ARG A 89 -4.20 -4.36 -8.61
C ARG A 89 -4.75 -5.44 -9.54
N THR A 90 -4.14 -5.58 -10.70
CA THR A 90 -4.39 -6.65 -11.67
C THR A 90 -3.10 -7.43 -11.94
N THR A 91 -3.20 -8.53 -12.68
CA THR A 91 -2.02 -9.31 -13.11
C THR A 91 -1.03 -8.50 -13.93
N ASP A 92 -1.50 -7.50 -14.67
CA ASP A 92 -0.70 -6.69 -15.60
C ASP A 92 -0.21 -5.36 -15.00
N GLY A 93 -0.63 -5.04 -13.77
CA GLY A 93 -0.27 -3.79 -13.08
C GLY A 93 -1.45 -3.13 -12.35
N TRP A 94 -1.32 -1.84 -12.04
CA TRP A 94 -2.42 -1.05 -11.47
C TRP A 94 -3.34 -0.53 -12.57
N VAL A 95 -4.63 -0.82 -12.44
CA VAL A 95 -5.67 -0.16 -13.22
C VAL A 95 -6.25 0.95 -12.37
N THR A 96 -6.16 2.19 -12.86
CA THR A 96 -6.70 3.38 -12.19
C THR A 96 -7.99 3.83 -12.84
N SER A 97 -8.91 4.33 -12.03
CA SER A 97 -10.09 5.04 -12.48
C SER A 97 -10.17 6.36 -11.72
N THR A 98 -10.04 7.45 -12.47
CA THR A 98 -10.10 8.80 -11.93
C THR A 98 -11.46 9.43 -12.19
N SER A 99 -12.03 10.09 -11.19
CA SER A 99 -13.26 10.87 -11.32
C SER A 99 -13.08 12.23 -10.65
N GLN A 100 -13.61 13.28 -11.27
CA GLN A 100 -13.67 14.62 -10.69
C GLN A 100 -14.96 14.74 -9.88
N ARG A 101 -14.88 15.36 -8.70
CA ARG A 101 -16.01 15.51 -7.77
C ARG A 101 -16.55 16.93 -7.76
#